data_AF-A0A519SQR6-F1
#
_entry.id   AF-A0A519SQR6-F1
#
_cell.length_a   1.000
_cell.length_b   1.000
_cell.length_c   1.000
_cell.angle_alpha   90.00
_cell.angle_beta   90.00
_cell.angle_gamma   90.00
#
_symmetry.space_group_name_H-M   'P 1'
#
loop_
_entity.id
_entity.type
_entity.pdbx_description
1 polymer ?
#
loop_
_entity_poly.entity_id
_entity_poly.type
_entity_poly.pdbx_seq_one_letter_code
_entity_poly.pdbx_strand_id
1 'polypeptide(L)'
;MNDKQHTIKAPVTVRGIGLHTGAEATMTFCPAPVGHGYKFQRVDLPGQPVVDADVDNVVDLSRGTTIEQNGARVNTVEHTLAALVGLQLDNVLIQLSGPEPPIMDGSSAEFIKALHTVGFEEQNALRNYYVIPDTIRYID
;
A
#
# COMPACT_ATOMS: atom_id res chain seq x y z
N MET A 1 6.51 10.53 16.96
CA MET A 1 6.23 9.16 16.47
C MET A 1 5.03 8.66 17.23
N ASN A 2 4.09 7.99 16.56
CA ASN A 2 2.91 7.42 17.22
C ASN A 2 3.25 6.05 17.80
N ASP A 3 3.07 5.89 19.12
CA ASP A 3 3.38 4.64 19.82
C ASP A 3 2.36 3.52 19.57
N LYS A 4 1.21 3.88 18.98
CA LYS A 4 0.10 2.97 18.66
C LYS A 4 -0.13 2.84 17.16
N GLN A 5 -0.72 1.72 16.77
CA GLN A 5 -1.10 1.46 15.38
C GLN A 5 -2.19 2.43 14.92
N HIS A 6 -2.15 2.80 13.64
CA HIS A 6 -3.14 3.68 13.02
C HIS A 6 -3.77 3.06 11.78
N THR A 7 -5.03 3.42 11.54
CA THR A 7 -5.74 3.18 10.28
C THR A 7 -6.42 4.49 9.81
N ILE A 8 -7.13 4.46 8.69
CA ILE A 8 -7.97 5.57 8.23
C ILE A 8 -9.39 5.43 8.80
N LYS A 9 -10.11 6.54 9.02
CA LYS A 9 -11.47 6.49 9.61
C LYS A 9 -12.55 6.02 8.64
N ALA A 10 -12.35 6.23 7.34
CA ALA A 10 -13.32 5.90 6.31
C ALA A 10 -12.60 5.54 4.99
N PRO A 11 -13.23 4.77 4.09
CA PRO A 11 -12.67 4.50 2.79
C PRO A 11 -12.49 5.77 1.94
N VAL A 12 -11.42 5.84 1.15
CA VAL A 12 -11.19 6.91 0.17
C VAL A 12 -10.68 6.34 -1.14
N THR A 13 -11.22 6.85 -2.25
CA THR A 13 -10.93 6.35 -3.60
C THR A 13 -10.17 7.38 -4.43
N VAL A 14 -9.15 6.92 -5.15
CA VAL A 14 -8.45 7.66 -6.21
C VAL A 14 -8.60 6.91 -7.53
N ARG A 15 -8.57 7.63 -8.64
CA ARG A 15 -8.72 7.08 -9.99
C ARG A 15 -7.69 7.70 -10.93
N GLY A 16 -7.20 6.93 -11.87
CA GLY A 16 -6.25 7.38 -12.87
C GLY A 16 -5.80 6.25 -13.78
N ILE A 17 -4.60 6.36 -14.33
CA ILE A 17 -3.98 5.36 -15.21
C ILE A 17 -2.70 4.82 -14.58
N GLY A 18 -2.38 3.54 -14.81
CA GLY A 18 -1.08 2.98 -14.46
C GLY A 18 0.05 3.55 -15.32
N LEU A 19 1.25 3.73 -14.75
CA LEU A 19 2.39 4.33 -15.45
C LEU A 19 2.90 3.44 -16.58
N HIS A 20 3.12 2.16 -16.29
CA HIS A 20 3.74 1.24 -17.25
C HIS A 20 2.71 0.50 -18.09
N THR A 21 1.54 0.25 -17.52
CA THR A 21 0.48 -0.51 -18.18
C THR A 21 -0.47 0.35 -19.01
N GLY A 22 -0.59 1.65 -18.68
CA GLY A 22 -1.58 2.53 -19.29
C GLY A 22 -3.04 2.15 -18.99
N ALA A 23 -3.26 1.15 -18.14
CA ALA A 23 -4.59 0.67 -17.78
C ALA A 23 -5.28 1.65 -16.84
N GLU A 24 -6.59 1.84 -17.00
CA GLU A 24 -7.39 2.56 -16.01
C GLU A 24 -7.41 1.80 -14.68
N ALA A 25 -7.16 2.53 -13.60
CA ALA A 25 -7.10 2.01 -12.25
C ALA A 25 -7.98 2.82 -11.31
N THR A 26 -8.82 2.13 -10.57
CA THR A 26 -9.56 2.65 -9.41
C THR A 26 -8.96 2.01 -8.18
N MET A 27 -8.41 2.82 -7.29
CA MET A 27 -7.79 2.37 -6.05
C MET A 27 -8.53 2.95 -4.85
N THR A 28 -8.95 2.09 -3.93
CA THR A 28 -9.64 2.49 -2.70
C THR A 28 -8.84 2.04 -1.49
N PHE A 29 -8.45 2.99 -0.66
CA PHE A 29 -7.89 2.72 0.66
C PHE A 29 -9.06 2.47 1.63
N CYS A 30 -9.01 1.38 2.38
CA CYS A 30 -10.03 0.98 3.34
C CYS A 30 -9.43 0.87 4.75
N PRO A 31 -10.18 1.24 5.81
CA PRO A 31 -9.80 0.95 7.18
C PRO A 31 -9.56 -0.54 7.38
N ALA A 32 -8.59 -0.90 8.22
CA ALA A 32 -8.28 -2.30 8.50
C ALA A 32 -7.98 -2.52 9.99
N PRO A 33 -8.26 -3.72 10.54
CA PRO A 33 -8.09 -4.00 11.97
C PRO A 33 -6.61 -4.01 12.39
N VAL A 34 -6.37 -3.98 13.71
CA VAL A 34 -5.04 -4.13 14.32
C VAL A 34 -4.31 -5.36 13.75
N GLY A 35 -3.03 -5.18 13.41
CA GLY A 35 -2.17 -6.26 12.91
C GLY A 35 -2.47 -6.70 11.47
N HIS A 36 -3.31 -5.96 10.74
CA HIS A 36 -3.58 -6.24 9.33
C HIS A 36 -2.37 -5.94 8.43
N GLY A 37 -1.59 -4.91 8.74
CA GLY A 37 -0.52 -4.42 7.87
C GLY A 37 -1.08 -3.73 6.61
N TYR A 38 -0.29 -3.71 5.54
CA TYR A 38 -0.73 -3.26 4.22
C TYR A 38 -0.99 -4.45 3.31
N LYS A 39 -2.18 -4.49 2.70
CA LYS A 39 -2.55 -5.56 1.78
C LYS A 39 -3.22 -5.00 0.55
N PHE A 40 -2.80 -5.46 -0.62
CA PHE A 40 -3.49 -5.12 -1.87
C PHE A 40 -4.53 -6.20 -2.19
N GLN A 41 -5.73 -5.78 -2.56
CA GLN A 41 -6.79 -6.68 -3.01
C GLN A 41 -7.15 -6.36 -4.45
N ARG A 42 -6.94 -7.32 -5.35
CA ARG A 42 -7.29 -7.20 -6.77
C ARG A 42 -8.77 -7.45 -6.98
N VAL A 43 -9.59 -6.41 -6.85
CA VAL A 43 -11.05 -6.52 -6.88
C VAL A 43 -11.62 -6.80 -8.26
N ASP A 44 -10.82 -6.61 -9.31
CA ASP A 44 -11.17 -6.93 -10.70
C ASP A 44 -11.00 -8.41 -11.05
N LEU A 45 -10.31 -9.20 -10.22
CA LEU A 45 -10.06 -10.61 -10.47
C LEU A 45 -11.11 -11.51 -9.78
N PRO A 46 -11.46 -12.67 -10.36
CA PRO A 46 -12.31 -13.67 -9.69
C PRO A 46 -11.72 -14.07 -8.34
N GLY A 47 -12.58 -14.13 -7.31
CA GLY A 47 -12.16 -14.45 -5.95
C GLY A 47 -11.47 -13.31 -5.19
N GLN A 48 -11.24 -12.16 -5.85
CA GLN A 48 -10.66 -10.94 -5.26
C GLN A 48 -9.43 -11.23 -4.39
N PRO A 49 -8.40 -11.89 -4.97
CA PRO A 49 -7.23 -12.32 -4.24
C PRO A 49 -6.50 -11.14 -3.58
N VAL A 50 -5.89 -11.45 -2.44
CA VAL A 50 -5.14 -10.50 -1.61
C VAL A 50 -3.66 -10.82 -1.69
N VAL A 51 -2.85 -9.76 -1.81
CA VAL A 51 -1.40 -9.77 -1.82
C VAL A 51 -0.90 -8.96 -0.63
N ASP A 52 -0.21 -9.63 0.29
CA ASP A 52 0.45 -8.98 1.41
C ASP A 52 1.63 -8.12 0.88
N ALA A 53 1.74 -6.87 1.34
CA ALA A 53 2.90 -6.03 1.06
C ALA A 53 4.10 -6.47 1.90
N ASP A 54 4.62 -7.65 1.56
CA ASP A 54 5.73 -8.33 2.20
C ASP A 54 6.91 -8.45 1.22
N VAL A 55 8.13 -8.36 1.75
CA VAL A 55 9.35 -8.49 0.94
C VAL A 55 9.47 -9.87 0.30
N ASP A 56 8.94 -10.92 0.94
CA ASP A 56 8.94 -12.28 0.41
C ASP A 56 8.05 -12.44 -0.82
N ASN A 57 7.12 -11.50 -1.04
CA ASN A 57 6.22 -11.49 -2.20
C ASN A 57 6.77 -10.65 -3.37
N VAL A 58 7.94 -10.03 -3.26
CA VAL A 58 8.53 -9.22 -4.33
C VAL A 58 9.03 -10.13 -5.46
N VAL A 59 8.53 -9.90 -6.67
CA VAL A 59 8.83 -10.75 -7.85
C VAL A 59 9.50 -10.00 -9.01
N ASP A 60 9.49 -8.67 -9.01
CA ASP A 60 10.18 -7.85 -10.01
C ASP A 60 10.54 -6.45 -9.45
N LEU A 61 11.70 -5.94 -9.85
CA LEU A 61 12.27 -4.64 -9.47
C LEU A 61 12.74 -3.80 -10.69
N SER A 62 12.51 -4.28 -11.92
CA SER A 62 13.10 -3.71 -13.14
C SER A 62 12.66 -2.27 -13.46
N ARG A 63 11.41 -1.91 -13.15
CA ARG A 63 10.79 -0.60 -13.46
C ARG A 63 9.93 -0.04 -12.32
N GLY A 64 9.96 -0.71 -11.17
CA GLY A 64 9.14 -0.46 -10.00
C GLY A 64 9.04 -1.74 -9.16
N THR A 65 8.51 -1.64 -7.95
CA THR A 65 8.36 -2.80 -7.07
C THR A 65 7.07 -3.53 -7.41
N THR A 66 7.19 -4.79 -7.80
CA THR A 66 6.06 -5.66 -8.09
C THR A 66 5.95 -6.77 -7.07
N ILE A 67 4.77 -6.95 -6.50
CA ILE A 67 4.46 -8.02 -5.56
C ILE A 67 3.46 -9.01 -6.18
N GLU A 68 3.60 -10.30 -5.83
CA GLU A 68 2.69 -11.35 -6.27
C GLU A 68 2.43 -12.37 -5.16
N GLN A 69 1.15 -12.70 -4.97
CA GLN A 69 0.72 -13.73 -4.02
C GLN A 69 -0.65 -14.23 -4.46
N ASN A 70 -0.98 -15.48 -4.16
CA ASN A 70 -2.32 -16.05 -4.41
C ASN A 70 -2.83 -15.88 -5.86
N GLY A 71 -1.91 -15.90 -6.84
CA GLY A 71 -2.23 -15.74 -8.27
C GLY A 71 -2.54 -14.30 -8.70
N ALA A 72 -2.31 -13.31 -7.83
CA ALA A 72 -2.52 -11.90 -8.11
C ALA A 72 -1.20 -11.14 -8.08
N ARG A 73 -0.98 -10.33 -9.11
CA ARG A 73 0.20 -9.45 -9.24
C ARG A 73 -0.23 -7.99 -9.13
N VAL A 74 0.56 -7.19 -8.42
CA VAL A 74 0.40 -5.75 -8.31
C VAL A 74 1.73 -5.07 -8.59
N ASN A 75 1.75 -4.28 -9.65
CA ASN A 75 2.93 -3.53 -10.09
C ASN A 75 3.01 -2.18 -9.37
N THR A 76 4.22 -1.61 -9.29
CA THR A 76 4.45 -0.20 -8.91
C THR A 76 3.82 0.18 -7.55
N VAL A 77 4.02 -0.64 -6.52
CA VAL A 77 3.40 -0.43 -5.18
C VAL A 77 4.07 0.69 -4.36
N GLU A 78 5.29 1.08 -4.70
CA GLU A 78 6.19 1.88 -3.89
C GLU A 78 5.63 3.25 -3.47
N HIS A 79 5.01 4.02 -4.36
CA HIS A 79 4.49 5.36 -4.02
C HIS A 79 3.24 5.28 -3.14
N THR A 80 2.44 4.22 -3.30
CA THR A 80 1.29 3.94 -2.44
C THR A 80 1.77 3.61 -1.03
N LEU A 81 2.75 2.72 -0.91
CA LEU A 81 3.34 2.35 0.38
C LEU A 81 4.08 3.52 1.04
N ALA A 82 4.80 4.34 0.27
CA ALA A 82 5.47 5.54 0.76
C ALA A 82 4.49 6.55 1.37
N ALA A 83 3.30 6.73 0.78
CA ALA A 83 2.26 7.58 1.34
C ALA A 83 1.78 7.05 2.71
N LEU A 84 1.49 5.75 2.80
CA LEU A 84 1.01 5.12 4.04
C LEU A 84 2.04 5.20 5.16
N VAL A 85 3.30 4.86 4.87
CA VAL A 85 4.41 4.92 5.83
C VAL A 85 4.69 6.38 6.24
N GLY A 86 4.73 7.31 5.28
CA GLY A 86 4.94 8.73 5.54
C GLY A 86 3.86 9.36 6.43
N LEU A 87 2.63 8.85 6.35
CA LEU A 87 1.50 9.23 7.20
C LEU A 87 1.41 8.45 8.51
N GLN A 88 2.36 7.55 8.79
CA GLN A 88 2.36 6.72 9.99
C GLN A 88 1.07 5.88 10.11
N LEU A 89 0.48 5.44 9.00
CA LEU A 89 -0.56 4.42 9.00
C LEU A 89 0.09 3.04 9.17
N ASP A 90 -0.63 2.07 9.73
CA ASP A 90 -0.13 0.72 9.99
C ASP A 90 -1.02 -0.34 9.35
N ASN A 91 -2.33 -0.11 9.34
CA ASN A 91 -3.32 -1.08 8.89
C ASN A 91 -4.20 -0.47 7.82
N VAL A 92 -4.02 -0.87 6.56
CA VAL A 92 -4.83 -0.41 5.43
C VAL A 92 -5.00 -1.54 4.41
N LEU A 93 -6.25 -1.79 4.02
CA LEU A 93 -6.55 -2.62 2.85
C LEU A 93 -6.63 -1.72 1.62
N ILE A 94 -5.84 -2.03 0.59
CA ILE A 94 -5.78 -1.28 -0.67
C ILE A 94 -6.50 -2.08 -1.75
N GLN A 95 -7.75 -1.76 -2.02
CA GLN A 95 -8.50 -2.36 -3.12
C GLN A 95 -8.09 -1.71 -4.43
N LEU A 96 -7.79 -2.52 -5.44
CA LEU A 96 -7.30 -2.05 -6.73
C LEU A 96 -8.01 -2.78 -7.87
N SER A 97 -8.54 -2.00 -8.82
CA SER A 97 -8.90 -2.52 -10.13
C SER A 97 -7.70 -2.40 -11.09
N GLY A 98 -7.39 -3.48 -11.80
CA GLY A 98 -6.29 -3.50 -12.75
C GLY A 98 -4.94 -3.81 -12.08
N PRO A 99 -3.88 -3.98 -12.89
CA PRO A 99 -2.62 -4.54 -12.42
C PRO A 99 -1.71 -3.56 -11.67
N GLU A 100 -2.03 -2.27 -11.65
CA GLU A 100 -1.11 -1.21 -11.20
C GLU A 100 -1.92 -0.07 -10.55
N PRO A 101 -1.49 0.48 -9.39
CA PRO A 101 -2.03 1.73 -8.84
C PRO A 101 -1.98 2.87 -9.86
N PRO A 102 -2.93 3.83 -9.82
CA PRO A 102 -2.87 4.99 -10.69
C PRO A 102 -1.63 5.83 -10.37
N ILE A 103 -0.90 6.27 -11.39
CA ILE A 103 0.35 7.02 -11.22
C ILE A 103 0.15 8.42 -10.62
N MET A 104 -1.06 8.95 -10.72
CA MET A 104 -1.41 10.31 -10.29
C MET A 104 -0.48 11.35 -10.95
N ASP A 105 0.23 12.15 -10.15
CA ASP A 105 1.24 13.12 -10.60
C ASP A 105 2.66 12.55 -10.63
N GLY A 106 2.83 11.26 -10.38
CA GLY A 106 4.12 10.59 -10.25
C GLY A 106 4.72 10.63 -8.85
N SER A 107 4.05 11.24 -7.87
CA SER A 107 4.47 11.30 -6.47
C SER A 107 3.43 10.66 -5.52
N SER A 108 3.74 10.62 -4.23
CA SER A 108 2.79 10.22 -3.18
C SER A 108 1.80 11.34 -2.79
N ALA A 109 1.94 12.56 -3.32
CA ALA A 109 1.21 13.74 -2.84
C ALA A 109 -0.31 13.59 -2.98
N GLU A 110 -0.79 13.05 -4.10
CA GLU A 110 -2.22 12.84 -4.33
C GLU A 110 -2.82 11.77 -3.42
N PHE A 111 -2.07 10.71 -3.12
CA PHE A 111 -2.48 9.70 -2.13
C PHE A 111 -2.58 10.31 -0.73
N ILE A 112 -1.57 11.10 -0.34
CA ILE A 112 -1.54 11.79 0.95
C ILE A 112 -2.73 12.75 1.08
N LYS A 113 -3.01 13.55 0.05
CA LYS A 113 -4.17 14.44 0.02
C LYS A 113 -5.47 13.67 0.23
N ALA A 114 -5.67 12.57 -0.51
CA ALA A 114 -6.85 11.73 -0.39
C ALA A 114 -7.00 11.15 1.03
N LEU A 115 -5.93 10.55 1.58
CA LEU A 115 -5.92 9.96 2.93
C LEU A 115 -6.22 11.01 4.03
N HIS A 116 -5.72 12.23 3.89
CA HIS A 116 -6.03 13.30 4.85
C HIS A 116 -7.50 13.71 4.86
N THR A 117 -8.23 13.57 3.75
CA THR A 117 -9.66 13.94 3.68
C THR A 117 -10.54 13.09 4.60
N VAL A 118 -10.15 11.84 4.85
CA VAL A 118 -10.89 10.91 5.73
C VAL A 118 -10.36 10.91 7.17
N GLY A 119 -9.13 11.38 7.37
CA GLY A 119 -8.48 11.41 8.68
C GLY A 119 -8.10 10.02 9.20
N PHE A 120 -7.45 10.01 10.37
CA PHE A 120 -6.78 8.83 10.91
C PHE A 120 -7.36 8.41 12.25
N GLU A 121 -7.35 7.11 12.53
CA GLU A 121 -7.83 6.49 13.76
C GLU A 121 -6.69 5.74 14.44
N GLU A 122 -6.42 6.12 15.69
CA GLU A 122 -5.54 5.35 16.57
C GLU A 122 -6.24 4.06 17.00
N GLN A 123 -5.54 2.93 16.89
CA GLN A 123 -6.02 1.63 17.31
C GLN A 123 -5.35 1.21 18.62
N ASN A 124 -6.07 0.43 19.44
CA ASN A 124 -5.59 0.04 20.78
C ASN A 124 -4.56 -1.09 20.74
N ALA A 125 -3.44 -0.87 20.05
CA ALA A 125 -2.31 -1.78 19.95
C ALA A 125 -1.02 -0.97 19.72
N LEU A 126 0.08 -1.43 20.29
CA LEU A 126 1.38 -0.79 20.07
C LEU A 126 1.81 -0.95 18.61
N ARG A 127 2.43 0.10 18.09
CA ARG A 127 3.09 0.07 16.80
C ARG A 127 4.33 -0.82 16.87
N ASN A 128 4.49 -1.70 15.88
CA ASN A 128 5.68 -2.52 15.78
C ASN A 128 6.77 -1.77 15.01
N TYR A 129 7.96 -1.66 15.59
CA TYR A 129 9.11 -1.01 14.98
C TYR A 129 10.20 -2.05 14.72
N TYR A 130 10.73 -2.06 13.50
CA TYR A 130 11.92 -2.84 13.19
C TYR A 130 13.16 -2.02 13.58
N VAL A 131 13.82 -2.44 14.66
CA VAL A 131 15.05 -1.80 15.15
C VAL A 131 16.23 -2.53 14.53
N ILE A 132 17.13 -1.79 13.88
CA ILE A 132 18.38 -2.32 13.32
C ILE A 132 19.48 -2.07 14.36
N PRO A 133 19.90 -3.09 15.14
CA PRO A 133 20.87 -2.91 16.21
C PRO A 133 22.30 -2.72 15.69
N ASP A 134 22.59 -3.30 14.51
CA ASP A 134 23.92 -3.36 13.93
C ASP A 134 23.91 -2.97 12.45
N THR A 135 25.03 -2.48 11.93
CA THR A 135 25.16 -2.09 10.52
C THR A 135 24.91 -3.27 9.59
N ILE A 136 23.99 -3.09 8.64
CA ILE A 136 23.75 -4.01 7.52
C ILE A 136 24.32 -3.39 6.24
N ARG A 137 25.09 -4.16 5.47
CA ARG A 137 25.65 -3.74 4.18
C ARG A 137 25.37 -4.79 3.11
N TYR A 138 24.90 -4.34 1.95
CA TYR A 138 24.77 -5.13 0.73
C TYR A 138 25.71 -4.57 -0.35
N ILE A 139 26.28 -5.45 -1.18
CA ILE A 139 27.10 -5.12 -2.35
C ILE A 139 26.70 -6.10 -3.45
N ASP A 140 26.35 -5.58 -4.62
CA ASP A 140 26.06 -6.36 -5.83
C ASP A 140 27.34 -6.74 -6.59
#